data_AF-A0A141RNZ1-F1
#
_entry.id   AF-A0A141RNZ1-F1
#
_cell.length_a   1.000
_cell.length_b   1.000
_cell.length_c   1.000
_cell.angle_alpha   90.00
_cell.angle_beta   90.00
_cell.angle_gamma   90.00
#
_symmetry.space_group_name_H-M   'P 1'
#
loop_
_entity.id
_entity.type
_entity.pdbx_description
1 polymer ?
#
loop_
_entity_poly.entity_id
_entity_poly.type
_entity_poly.pdbx_seq_one_letter_code
_entity_poly.pdbx_strand_id
1 'polypeptide(L)' 'MHPAETAQASADLNAKAVVPGHNGRFVLAKHTWNDPLIQLAKASKDKNYRLLTPELGEPVRVSDTTQQFREWWE' A
#
# COMPACT_ATOMS: atom_id res chain seq x y z
N MET A 1 3.48 11.43 4.03
CA MET A 1 2.61 10.85 5.07
C MET A 1 3.25 9.56 5.54
N HIS A 2 3.32 9.33 6.84
CA HIS A 2 3.84 8.07 7.37
C HIS A 2 2.86 6.92 7.09
N PRO A 3 3.34 5.67 6.96
CA PRO A 3 2.49 4.52 6.64
C PRO A 3 1.28 4.33 7.57
N ALA A 4 1.45 4.55 8.88
CA ALA A 4 0.36 4.46 9.85
C ALA A 4 -0.71 5.55 9.64
N GLU A 5 -0.29 6.77 9.30
CA GLU A 5 -1.20 7.89 8.99
C GLU A 5 -1.96 7.61 7.69
N THR A 6 -1.30 7.05 6.67
CA THR A 6 -1.95 6.65 5.41
C THR A 6 -3.02 5.60 5.66
N ALA A 7 -2.74 4.59 6.50
CA ALA A 7 -3.71 3.57 6.87
C ALA A 7 -4.91 4.17 7.64
N GLN A 8 -4.64 5.10 8.56
CA GLN A 8 -5.70 5.78 9.30
C GLN A 8 -6.57 6.64 8.39
N ALA A 9 -5.95 7.49 7.57
CA ALA A 9 -6.67 8.34 6.62
C ALA A 9 -7.54 7.53 5.64
N SER A 10 -7.06 6.36 5.21
CA SER A 10 -7.84 5.45 4.35
C SER A 10 -9.08 4.89 5.06
N ALA A 11 -8.95 4.57 6.35
CA ALA A 11 -10.08 4.12 7.16
C ALA A 11 -11.07 5.26 7.42
N ASP A 12 -10.59 6.47 7.72
CA ASP A 12 -11.41 7.66 7.97
C ASP A 12 -12.23 8.06 6.74
N LEU A 13 -11.65 7.89 5.54
CA LEU A 13 -12.33 8.11 4.26
C LEU A 13 -13.31 7.00 3.89
N ASN A 14 -13.39 5.92 4.67
CA ASN A 14 -14.12 4.70 4.34
C ASN A 14 -13.75 4.19 2.92
N ALA A 15 -12.46 4.22 2.61
CA ALA A 15 -11.96 3.81 1.30
C ALA A 15 -12.27 2.33 1.03
N LYS A 16 -12.60 1.99 -0.22
CA LYS A 16 -12.77 0.58 -0.62
C LYS A 16 -11.44 -0.12 -0.86
N ALA A 17 -10.46 0.62 -1.39
CA ALA A 17 -9.15 0.11 -1.70
C ALA A 17 -8.08 1.21 -1.61
N VAL A 18 -6.84 0.81 -1.35
CA VAL A 18 -5.68 1.70 -1.21
C VAL A 18 -4.55 1.18 -2.10
N VAL A 19 -4.03 2.04 -2.97
CA VAL A 19 -2.81 1.75 -3.76
C VAL A 19 -1.69 2.65 -3.22
N PRO A 20 -0.59 2.10 -2.67
CA PRO A 20 0.53 2.91 -2.22
C PRO A 20 1.27 3.53 -3.40
N GLY A 21 1.60 4.81 -3.29
CA GLY A 21 2.41 5.54 -4.26
C GLY A 21 3.63 6.19 -3.60
N HIS A 22 4.46 6.85 -4.41
CA HIS A 22 5.58 7.67 -3.95
C HIS A 22 6.59 6.93 -3.05
N ASN A 23 6.80 5.63 -3.33
CA ASN A 23 7.76 4.74 -2.67
C ASN A 23 8.57 3.98 -3.74
N GLY A 24 9.71 3.36 -3.36
CA GLY A 24 10.46 2.42 -4.20
C GLY A 24 11.25 2.97 -5.41
N ARG A 25 11.05 4.23 -5.84
CA ARG A 25 11.74 4.79 -7.03
C ARG A 25 12.90 5.74 -6.74
N PHE A 26 12.76 6.63 -5.75
CA PHE A 26 13.71 7.69 -5.43
C PHE A 26 14.04 7.69 -3.93
N VAL A 27 15.30 8.00 -3.60
CA VAL A 27 15.76 8.14 -2.21
C VAL A 27 15.51 9.58 -1.75
N LEU A 28 14.34 9.83 -1.18
CA LEU A 28 13.91 11.15 -0.69
C LEU A 28 13.82 11.23 0.84
N ALA A 29 14.13 10.13 1.54
CA ALA A 29 14.11 10.02 3.00
C ALA A 29 15.14 8.98 3.48
N LYS A 30 15.36 8.92 4.81
CA LYS A 30 16.45 8.14 5.44
C LYS A 30 16.12 6.66 5.75
N HIS A 31 14.91 6.19 5.47
CA HIS A 31 14.52 4.79 5.68
C HIS A 31 15.02 3.88 4.55
N THR A 32 15.05 2.56 4.75
CA THR A 32 15.31 1.62 3.66
C THR A 32 14.22 1.72 2.61
N TRP A 33 14.54 1.40 1.35
CA TRP A 33 13.63 1.66 0.23
C TRP A 33 12.26 0.94 0.36
N ASN A 34 12.22 -0.21 1.02
CA ASN A 34 11.03 -1.06 1.22
C ASN A 34 10.31 -0.84 2.56
N ASP A 35 10.90 -0.13 3.53
CA ASP A 35 10.28 0.09 4.85
C ASP A 35 8.86 0.69 4.76
N PRO A 36 8.56 1.69 3.89
CA PRO A 36 7.20 2.21 3.78
C PRO A 36 6.17 1.17 3.37
N LEU A 37 6.53 0.21 2.51
CA LEU A 37 5.63 -0.85 2.05
C LEU A 37 5.37 -1.85 3.18
N ILE A 38 6.43 -2.28 3.88
CA ILE A 38 6.34 -3.18 5.04
C ILE A 38 5.46 -2.57 6.14
N GLN A 39 5.73 -1.32 6.51
CA GLN A 39 4.97 -0.65 7.57
C GLN A 39 3.52 -0.40 7.16
N LEU A 40 3.25 -0.10 5.88
CA LEU A 40 1.88 0.10 5.40
C LEU A 40 1.10 -1.21 5.36
N ALA A 41 1.71 -2.30 4.89
CA ALA A 41 1.11 -3.63 4.91
C ALA A 41 0.72 -4.02 6.35
N LYS A 42 1.65 -3.83 7.30
CA LYS A 42 1.40 -4.06 8.73
C LYS A 42 0.29 -3.16 9.28
N ALA A 43 0.29 -1.86 8.97
CA ALA A 43 -0.71 -0.90 9.47
C ALA A 43 -2.11 -1.09 8.83
N SER A 44 -2.16 -1.72 7.65
CA SER A 44 -3.39 -2.04 6.94
C SER A 44 -4.02 -3.35 7.39
N LYS A 45 -3.30 -4.15 8.19
CA LYS A 45 -3.85 -5.35 8.80
C LYS A 45 -5.11 -4.99 9.60
N ASP A 46 -6.17 -5.76 9.42
CA ASP A 46 -7.47 -5.59 10.09
C ASP A 46 -8.23 -4.29 9.75
N LYS A 47 -7.86 -3.59 8.66
CA LYS A 47 -8.62 -2.44 8.15
C LYS A 47 -9.69 -2.88 7.13
N ASN A 48 -10.79 -2.13 7.07
CA ASN A 48 -11.95 -2.43 6.21
C ASN A 48 -11.76 -2.06 4.72
N TYR A 49 -10.53 -1.79 4.29
CA TYR A 49 -10.18 -1.53 2.90
C TYR A 49 -9.25 -2.63 2.38
N ARG A 50 -9.24 -2.82 1.06
CA ARG A 50 -8.29 -3.72 0.42
C ARG A 50 -6.99 -2.98 0.11
N LEU A 51 -5.87 -3.39 0.71
CA LEU A 51 -4.56 -2.90 0.30
C LEU A 51 -4.16 -3.57 -1.03
N LEU A 52 -3.84 -2.76 -2.04
CA LEU A 52 -3.44 -3.21 -3.37
C LEU A 52 -1.96 -2.95 -3.53
N THR A 53 -1.17 -3.98 -3.84
CA THR A 53 0.29 -3.90 -3.89
C THR A 53 0.84 -4.35 -5.25
N PRO A 54 0.42 -3.71 -6.35
CA PRO A 54 0.91 -4.07 -7.67
C PRO A 54 2.43 -3.97 -7.73
N GLU A 55 3.06 -4.96 -8.34
CA GLU A 55 4.45 -4.85 -8.76
C GLU A 55 4.59 -3.77 -9.86
N LEU A 56 5.81 -3.27 -10.07
CA LEU A 56 6.08 -2.27 -11.12
C LEU A 56 5.64 -2.78 -12.50
N GLY A 57 4.61 -2.13 -13.06
CA GLY A 57 4.02 -2.52 -14.35
C GLY A 57 2.87 -3.52 -14.26
N GLU A 58 2.52 -4.01 -13.06
CA GLU A 58 1.37 -4.88 -12.87
C GLU A 58 0.04 -4.10 -12.95
N PRO A 59 -0.93 -4.52 -13.79
CA PRO A 59 -2.19 -3.83 -13.93
C PRO A 59 -3.11 -4.05 -12.72
N VAL A 60 -3.75 -2.99 -12.24
CA VAL A 60 -4.81 -3.07 -11.22
C VAL A 60 -6.18 -3.07 -11.88
N ARG A 61 -6.94 -4.15 -11.69
CA ARG A 61 -8.34 -4.24 -12.14
C ARG A 61 -9.25 -3.78 -11.02
N VAL A 62 -9.64 -2.51 -11.02
CA VAL A 62 -10.39 -1.86 -9.92
C VAL A 62 -11.70 -2.60 -9.56
N SER A 63 -12.40 -3.15 -10.56
CA SER A 63 -13.65 -3.88 -10.35
C SER A 63 -13.45 -5.35 -9.91
N ASP A 64 -12.23 -5.87 -9.97
CA ASP A 64 -11.90 -7.24 -9.61
C ASP A 64 -11.39 -7.29 -8.15
N THR A 65 -12.28 -7.68 -7.24
CA THR A 65 -11.96 -7.84 -5.82
C THR A 65 -11.18 -9.13 -5.54
N THR A 66 -11.05 -10.02 -6.52
CA THR A 66 -10.40 -11.33 -6.37
C THR A 66 -8.94 -11.32 -6.78
N GLN A 67 -8.50 -10.31 -7.55
CA GLN A 67 -7.09 -10.14 -7.92
C GLN A 67 -6.21 -10.21 -6.66
N GLN A 68 -5.13 -10.96 -6.70
CA GLN A 68 -4.19 -11.03 -5.58
C GLN A 68 -2.93 -10.26 -5.95
N PHE A 69 -2.30 -9.66 -4.95
CA PHE A 69 -1.03 -8.97 -5.10
C PHE A 69 -0.02 -9.60 -4.18
N ARG A 70 1.22 -9.70 -4.65
CA ARG A 70 2.33 -10.24 -3.86
C ARG A 70 2.92 -9.14 -2.99
N GLU A 71 3.61 -9.53 -1.93
CA GLU A 71 4.52 -8.68 -1.19
C GLU A 71 5.88 -8.65 -1.92
N TRP A 72 5.93 -8.05 -3.10
CA TRP A 72 7.08 -8.11 -4.01
C TRP A 72 8.37 -7.45 -3.47
N TRP A 73 8.27 -6.73 -2.35
CA TRP A 73 9.38 -6.08 -1.66
C TRP A 73 10.09 -6.98 -0.63
N GLU A 74 9.60 -8.20 -0.44
CA GLU A 74 10.31 -9.25 0.31
C GLU A 74 11.52 -9.80 -0.45
#